data_AF-A0A224YNL1-F1
#
_entry.id   AF-A0A224YNL1-F1
#
_cell.length_a   1.000
_cell.length_b   1.000
_cell.length_c   1.000
_cell.angle_alpha   90.00
_cell.angle_beta   90.00
_cell.angle_gamma   90.00
#
_symmetry.space_group_name_H-M   'P 1'
#
loop_
_entity.id
_entity.type
_entity.pdbx_description
1 polymer ?
#
loop_
_entity_poly.entity_id
_entity_poly.type
_entity_poly.pdbx_seq_one_letter_code
_entity_poly.pdbx_strand_id
1 'polypeptide(L)'
;MDVNGDTQHPLFELLKSHCPSPVSKFRPRDRLFYTPQDNNDIRWNFEKILVDRNGTPLRRYEPGFLPVDITSDIEAVINGGRLPPIDN
;
A
#
# COMPACT_ATOMS: atom_id res chain seq x y z
N MET A 1 -10.81 -12.92 5.62
CA MET A 1 -9.37 -12.70 5.47
C MET A 1 -9.15 -11.23 5.67
N ASP A 2 -8.37 -10.87 6.68
CA ASP A 2 -8.27 -9.49 7.14
C ASP A 2 -6.91 -8.90 6.74
N VAL A 3 -6.88 -7.60 6.52
CA VAL A 3 -5.68 -6.86 6.06
C VAL A 3 -5.06 -5.99 7.16
N ASN A 4 -5.81 -5.77 8.24
CA ASN A 4 -5.42 -5.01 9.43
C ASN A 4 -5.94 -5.71 10.69
N GLY A 5 -5.48 -5.27 11.86
CA GLY A 5 -5.87 -5.84 13.15
C GLY A 5 -5.09 -7.10 13.53
N ASP A 6 -5.47 -7.68 14.66
CA ASP A 6 -4.84 -8.86 15.26
C ASP A 6 -4.96 -10.14 14.42
N THR A 7 -6.00 -10.24 13.58
CA THR A 7 -6.24 -11.36 12.67
C THR A 7 -5.72 -11.12 11.25
N GLN A 8 -4.91 -10.07 11.03
CA GLN A 8 -4.40 -9.76 9.70
C GLN A 8 -3.58 -10.91 9.10
N HIS A 9 -3.69 -11.08 7.79
CA HIS A 9 -2.91 -12.10 7.11
C HIS A 9 -1.42 -11.72 7.05
N PRO A 10 -0.46 -12.66 7.24
CA PRO A 10 0.98 -12.38 7.27
C PRO A 10 1.52 -11.68 6.01
N LEU A 11 0.90 -11.93 4.86
CA LEU A 11 1.20 -11.19 3.63
C LEU A 11 1.02 -9.67 3.82
N PHE A 12 -0.09 -9.22 4.40
CA PHE A 12 -0.34 -7.79 4.60
C PHE A 12 0.54 -7.19 5.69
N GLU A 13 0.91 -7.97 6.70
CA GLU A 13 1.94 -7.55 7.66
C GLU A 13 3.27 -7.26 6.97
N LEU A 14 3.73 -8.17 6.10
CA LEU A 14 4.95 -8.00 5.30
C LEU A 14 4.85 -6.79 4.36
N LEU A 15 3.74 -6.65 3.64
CA LEU A 15 3.57 -5.55 2.68
C LEU A 15 3.54 -4.18 3.37
N LYS A 16 2.87 -4.08 4.52
CA LYS A 16 2.75 -2.83 5.29
C LYS A 16 4.05 -2.42 5.99
N SER A 17 4.95 -3.36 6.30
CA SER A 17 6.20 -3.07 7.02
C SER A 17 7.28 -2.40 6.17
N HIS A 18 7.22 -2.58 4.84
CA HIS A 18 8.23 -2.06 3.92
C HIS A 18 7.97 -0.61 3.47
N CYS A 19 6.70 -0.24 3.32
CA CYS A 19 6.29 1.08 2.84
C CYS A 19 5.30 1.72 3.82
N PRO A 20 5.68 2.82 4.49
CA PRO A 20 4.76 3.58 5.33
C PRO A 20 3.49 3.97 4.58
N SER A 21 2.38 4.11 5.30
CA SER A 21 1.13 4.55 4.66
C SER A 21 1.30 5.95 4.03
N PRO A 22 0.89 6.15 2.77
CA PRO A 22 0.91 7.47 2.13
C PRO A 22 -0.18 8.41 2.70
N VAL A 23 -1.12 7.87 3.49
CA VAL A 23 -2.26 8.59 4.03
C VAL A 23 -2.15 8.67 5.56
N SER A 24 -1.93 9.89 6.05
CA SER A 24 -1.72 10.17 7.48
C SER A 24 -2.99 10.03 8.33
N LYS A 25 -4.17 10.23 7.74
CA LYS A 25 -5.44 10.23 8.46
C LYS A 25 -6.20 8.93 8.30
N PHE A 26 -6.69 8.40 9.42
CA PHE A 26 -7.66 7.32 9.41
C PHE A 26 -9.04 7.82 8.98
N ARG A 27 -9.86 6.87 8.50
CA ARG A 27 -11.31 7.06 8.39
C ARG A 27 -11.93 7.10 9.80
N PRO A 28 -13.14 7.66 9.94
CA PRO A 28 -13.87 7.61 11.20
C PRO A 28 -13.92 6.19 11.78
N ARG A 29 -13.73 6.05 13.10
CA ARG A 29 -13.53 4.75 13.77
C ARG A 29 -14.74 3.82 13.63
N ASP A 30 -15.94 4.37 13.53
CA ASP A 30 -17.19 3.64 13.25
C ASP A 30 -17.23 2.98 11.86
N ARG A 31 -16.29 3.33 10.98
CA ARG A 31 -16.12 2.72 9.66
C ARG A 31 -14.91 1.77 9.57
N LEU A 32 -14.21 1.55 10.69
CA LEU A 32 -13.03 0.69 10.77
C LEU A 32 -13.34 -0.49 11.69
N PHE A 33 -13.57 -1.66 11.10
CA PHE A 33 -14.03 -2.86 11.81
C PHE A 33 -12.87 -3.80 12.17
N TYR A 34 -11.80 -3.27 12.76
CA TYR A 34 -10.64 -4.04 13.21
C TYR A 34 -9.96 -3.37 14.42
N THR A 35 -9.19 -4.14 15.17
CA THR A 35 -8.39 -3.69 16.32
C THR A 35 -7.19 -4.63 16.48
N PRO A 36 -6.03 -4.16 17.01
CA PRO A 36 -5.67 -2.76 17.26
C PRO A 36 -5.49 -1.98 15.94
N GLN A 37 -5.35 -0.65 16.06
CA GLN A 37 -4.98 0.22 14.93
C GLN A 37 -3.48 0.51 14.98
N ASP A 38 -2.84 0.48 13.82
CA ASP A 38 -1.42 0.76 13.61
C ASP A 38 -1.20 1.84 12.54
N ASN A 39 -0.14 2.64 12.71
CA ASN A 39 0.19 3.73 11.79
C ASN A 39 0.44 3.28 10.34
N ASN A 40 0.73 2.01 10.09
CA ASN A 40 0.91 1.46 8.74
C ASN A 40 -0.33 0.73 8.20
N ASP A 41 -1.44 0.67 8.92
CA ASP A 41 -2.68 0.03 8.44
C ASP A 41 -3.16 0.55 7.09
N ILE A 42 -3.72 -0.36 6.29
CA ILE A 42 -4.43 -0.01 5.05
C ILE A 42 -5.59 0.92 5.42
N ARG A 43 -5.63 2.11 4.81
CA ARG A 43 -6.56 3.18 5.17
C ARG A 43 -7.93 3.01 4.55
N TRP A 44 -8.00 2.42 3.37
CA TRP A 44 -9.27 2.16 2.70
C TRP A 44 -9.16 1.11 1.59
N ASN A 45 -10.31 0.73 1.05
CA ASN A 45 -10.40 -0.09 -0.15
C ASN A 45 -9.65 0.56 -1.31
N PHE A 46 -8.96 -0.25 -2.10
CA PHE A 46 -8.14 0.15 -3.25
C PHE A 46 -6.83 0.89 -2.94
N GLU A 47 -6.29 0.78 -1.73
CA GLU A 47 -4.86 1.07 -1.54
C GLU A 47 -4.02 0.04 -2.32
N LYS A 48 -2.96 0.48 -3.00
CA LYS A 48 -2.15 -0.39 -3.86
C LYS A 48 -0.70 -0.45 -3.36
N ILE A 49 -0.05 -1.59 -3.57
CA ILE A 49 1.37 -1.78 -3.26
C ILE A 49 2.02 -2.42 -4.49
N LEU A 50 3.05 -1.77 -5.03
CA LEU A 50 3.85 -2.29 -6.13
C LEU A 50 4.94 -3.19 -5.55
N VAL A 51 4.99 -4.44 -6.02
CA VAL A 51 5.93 -5.46 -5.60
C VAL A 51 6.77 -5.88 -6.80
N ASP A 52 8.08 -6.00 -6.62
CA ASP A 52 9.00 -6.39 -7.69
C ASP A 52 8.99 -7.91 -7.95
N ARG A 53 9.75 -8.34 -8.96
CA ARG A 53 9.90 -9.76 -9.34
C ARG A 53 10.53 -10.65 -8.26
N ASN A 54 11.18 -10.05 -7.27
CA ASN A 54 11.81 -10.74 -6.15
C ASN A 54 10.89 -10.79 -4.92
N GLY A 55 9.67 -10.24 -5.01
CA GLY A 55 8.72 -10.18 -3.91
C GLY A 55 8.95 -9.01 -2.95
N THR A 56 9.79 -8.02 -3.31
CA THR A 56 10.08 -6.85 -2.47
C THR A 56 9.07 -5.74 -2.76
N PRO A 57 8.33 -5.23 -1.75
CA PRO A 57 7.51 -4.03 -1.91
C PRO A 57 8.37 -2.80 -2.18
N LEU A 58 8.06 -2.08 -3.27
CA LEU A 58 8.83 -0.91 -3.71
C LEU A 58 8.12 0.42 -3.45
N ARG A 59 6.79 0.44 -3.55
CA ARG A 59 5.98 1.66 -3.40
C ARG A 59 4.56 1.32 -2.97
N ARG A 60 3.94 2.26 -2.26
CA ARG A 60 2.57 2.20 -1.77
C ARG A 60 1.80 3.43 -2.22
N TYR A 61 0.59 3.24 -2.72
CA TYR A 61 -0.24 4.28 -3.31
C TYR A 61 -1.55 4.40 -2.56
N GLU A 62 -1.99 5.63 -2.34
CA GLU A 62 -3.24 5.89 -1.65
C GLU A 62 -4.47 5.34 -2.40
N PRO A 63 -5.61 5.14 -1.72
CA PRO A 63 -6.83 4.61 -2.33
C PRO A 63 -7.27 5.33 -3.61
N GLY A 64 -7.13 6.66 -3.65
CA GLY A 64 -7.53 7.51 -4.76
C GLY A 64 -6.57 7.52 -5.95
N PHE A 65 -5.34 7.03 -5.79
CA PHE A 65 -4.33 7.02 -6.84
C PHE A 65 -4.82 6.16 -8.02
N LEU A 66 -4.87 6.73 -9.22
CA LEU A 66 -5.45 6.05 -10.36
C LEU A 66 -4.51 4.97 -10.87
N PRO A 67 -5.02 3.78 -11.25
CA PRO A 67 -4.18 2.73 -11.80
C PRO A 67 -3.38 3.16 -13.04
N VAL A 68 -3.93 4.05 -13.87
CA VAL A 68 -3.25 4.55 -15.08
C VAL A 68 -1.96 5.32 -14.73
N ASP A 69 -1.95 6.05 -13.61
CA ASP A 69 -0.79 6.82 -13.16
C ASP A 69 0.31 5.92 -12.58
N ILE A 70 0.02 4.63 -12.31
CA ILE A 70 1.00 3.63 -11.85
C ILE A 70 1.75 3.00 -13.06
N THR A 71 1.30 3.25 -14.29
CA THR A 71 1.87 2.61 -15.49
C THR A 71 3.37 2.88 -15.64
N SER A 72 3.80 4.13 -15.44
CA SER A 72 5.21 4.53 -15.52
C SER A 72 6.09 3.82 -14.48
N ASP A 73 5.56 3.61 -13.27
CA ASP A 73 6.24 2.85 -12.22
C ASP A 73 6.40 1.37 -12.58
N ILE A 74 5.35 0.75 -13.13
CA ILE A 74 5.38 -0.65 -13.57
C ILE A 74 6.41 -0.82 -14.70
N GLU A 75 6.38 0.06 -15.71
CA GLU A 75 7.34 0.04 -16.81
C GLU A 75 8.78 0.23 -16.33
N ALA A 76 9.01 1.14 -15.38
CA ALA A 76 10.32 1.33 -14.78
C ALA A 76 10.83 0.04 -14.11
N VAL A 77 9.99 -0.64 -13.33
CA VAL A 77 10.36 -1.89 -12.64
C VAL A 77 10.62 -3.02 -13.62
N ILE A 78 9.79 -3.17 -14.66
CA ILE A 78 9.97 -4.20 -15.70
C ILE A 78 11.29 -4.00 -16.43
N ASN A 79 11.65 -2.75 -16.73
CA ASN A 79 12.89 -2.40 -17.43
C ASN A 79 14.13 -2.38 -16.50
N GLY A 80 14.00 -2.75 -15.22
CA GLY A 80 15.09 -2.70 -14.24
C GLY A 80 15.56 -1.28 -13.91
N GLY A 81 14.73 -0.27 -14.20
CA GLY A 81 14.98 1.13 -13.92
C GLY A 81 14.63 1.53 -12.48
N ARG A 82 14.96 2.78 -12.15
CA ARG A 82 14.55 3.39 -10.88
C ARG A 82 13.12 3.92 -11.01
N LEU A 83 12.32 3.76 -9.95
CA LEU A 83 10.99 4.36 -9.90
C LEU A 83 11.06 5.89 -10.09
N PRO A 84 10.24 6.48 -10.97
CA PRO A 84 10.15 7.92 -11.14
C PRO A 84 9.61 8.59 -9.86
N PRO A 85 9.75 9.92 -9.71
CA PRO A 85 9.03 10.67 -8.68
C PRO A 85 7.52 10.40 -8.75
N ILE A 86 6.83 10.53 -7.62
CA ILE A 86 5.37 10.52 -7.62
C ILE A 86 4.92 11.87 -8.20
N ASP A 87 4.31 11.84 -9.38
CA ASP A 87 3.68 13.01 -9.97
C ASP A 87 2.35 13.27 -9.22
N ASN A 88 2.18 14.49 -8.70
CA ASN A 88 0.98 14.93 -7.99
C ASN A 88 -0.04 15.56 -8.93
#